data_AF-A0A101RMW1-F1
#
_entry.id   AF-A0A101RMW1-F1
#
_cell.length_a   1.000
_cell.length_b   1.000
_cell.length_c   1.000
_cell.angle_alpha   90.00
_cell.angle_beta   90.00
_cell.angle_gamma   90.00
#
_symmetry.space_group_name_H-M   'P 1'
#
loop_
_entity.id
_entity.type
_entity.pdbx_description
1 polymer ?
#
loop_
_entity_poly.entity_id
_entity_poly.type
_entity_poly.pdbx_seq_one_letter_code
_entity_poly.pdbx_strand_id
1 'polypeptide(L)'
;MGLVLFPGDDDTSSPDVSWSYTGFGVFREWLARAEGFTLDEMRGFGGSRPWSDVTTALAPLLDHPDDDGPELTPIQCAAILPRLQELADQCHEGSVAPFLQQHIDHARQLAIVLQLCVEKDVDLVFG
;
A
#
# COMPACT_ATOMS: atom_id res chain seq x y z
N MET A 1 -3.79 18.31 -4.01
CA MET A 1 -2.87 17.32 -4.60
C MET A 1 -2.90 16.11 -3.68
N GLY A 2 -3.20 14.95 -4.23
CA GLY A 2 -3.26 13.67 -3.52
C GLY A 2 -2.40 12.67 -4.26
N LEU A 3 -2.47 11.41 -3.85
CA LEU A 3 -1.78 10.30 -4.48
C LEU A 3 -2.81 9.36 -5.08
N VAL A 4 -2.59 8.93 -6.32
CA VAL A 4 -3.36 7.90 -7.00
C VAL A 4 -2.44 6.74 -7.36
N LEU A 5 -2.82 5.53 -6.97
CA LEU A 5 -2.17 4.32 -7.45
C LEU A 5 -3.04 3.64 -8.48
N PHE A 6 -2.48 3.38 -9.65
CA PHE A 6 -3.18 2.79 -10.79
C PHE A 6 -2.22 1.91 -11.63
N PRO A 7 -2.75 0.96 -12.41
CA PRO A 7 -1.93 0.14 -13.30
C PRO A 7 -1.40 0.98 -14.46
N GLY A 8 -0.13 0.80 -14.83
CA GLY A 8 0.50 1.41 -16.01
C GLY A 8 0.07 0.79 -17.33
N ASP A 9 -1.20 0.40 -17.49
CA ASP A 9 -1.72 -0.28 -18.68
C ASP A 9 -2.31 0.66 -19.75
N ASP A 10 -2.21 1.97 -19.54
CA ASP A 10 -2.80 3.03 -20.38
C ASP A 10 -4.34 2.93 -20.53
N ASP A 11 -4.99 2.12 -19.68
CA ASP A 11 -6.44 1.90 -19.70
C ASP A 11 -7.13 2.72 -18.60
N THR A 12 -7.74 3.83 -19.01
CA THR A 12 -8.51 4.72 -18.10
C THR A 12 -9.74 4.08 -17.47
N SER A 13 -10.13 2.86 -17.86
CA SER A 13 -11.20 2.10 -17.21
C SER A 13 -10.71 1.17 -16.11
N SER A 14 -9.39 1.02 -15.97
CA SER A 14 -8.78 0.21 -14.91
C SER A 14 -9.07 0.80 -13.52
N PRO A 15 -9.25 -0.06 -12.50
CA PRO A 15 -9.43 0.38 -11.13
C PRO A 15 -8.19 1.16 -10.66
N ASP A 16 -8.43 2.31 -10.08
CA ASP A 16 -7.45 3.12 -9.36
C ASP A 16 -7.84 3.21 -7.88
N VAL A 17 -6.91 3.67 -7.05
CA VAL A 17 -7.19 4.02 -5.66
C VAL A 17 -6.49 5.32 -5.30
N SER A 18 -7.23 6.23 -4.67
CA SER A 18 -6.78 7.59 -4.40
C SER A 18 -6.84 7.95 -2.93
N TRP A 19 -5.86 8.73 -2.49
CA TRP A 19 -5.75 9.27 -1.15
C TRP A 19 -5.34 10.74 -1.18
N SER A 20 -5.61 11.46 -0.10
CA SER A 20 -4.79 12.64 0.22
C SER A 20 -3.40 12.18 0.69
N TYR A 21 -2.35 12.97 0.51
CA TYR A 21 -1.01 12.62 1.03
C TYR A 21 -1.03 12.27 2.52
N THR A 22 -1.76 13.05 3.33
CA THR A 22 -1.96 12.74 4.76
C THR A 22 -2.70 11.42 4.96
N GLY A 23 -3.74 11.14 4.17
CA GLY A 23 -4.49 9.89 4.23
C GLY A 23 -3.64 8.67 3.85
N PHE A 24 -2.78 8.82 2.84
CA PHE A 24 -1.85 7.77 2.45
C PHE A 24 -0.80 7.51 3.53
N GLY A 25 -0.26 8.57 4.15
CA GLY A 25 0.65 8.43 5.29
C GLY A 25 0.03 7.67 6.47
N VAL A 26 -1.22 8.00 6.84
CA VAL A 26 -1.95 7.28 7.91
C VAL A 26 -2.23 5.83 7.51
N PHE A 27 -2.54 5.56 6.24
CA PHE A 27 -2.72 4.21 5.73
C PHE A 27 -1.43 3.38 5.81
N ARG A 28 -0.29 3.96 5.41
CA ARG A 28 1.03 3.32 5.57
C ARG A 28 1.35 3.04 7.04
N GLU A 29 1.01 3.95 7.93
CA GLU A 29 1.21 3.75 9.36
C GLU A 29 0.35 2.59 9.90
N TRP A 30 -0.90 2.49 9.45
CA TRP A 30 -1.77 1.37 9.78
C TRP A 30 -1.19 0.03 9.31
N LEU A 31 -0.67 -0.04 8.08
CA LEU A 31 0.01 -1.22 7.56
C LEU A 31 1.25 -1.58 8.39
N ALA A 32 2.13 -0.61 8.69
CA ALA A 32 3.33 -0.85 9.50
C ALA A 32 2.98 -1.40 10.89
N ARG A 33 1.96 -0.82 11.54
CA ARG A 33 1.47 -1.30 12.84
C ARG A 33 0.94 -2.73 12.76
N ALA A 34 0.27 -3.09 11.68
CA ALA A 34 -0.21 -4.45 11.46
C ALA A 34 0.94 -5.45 11.20
N GLU A 35 2.06 -4.99 10.65
CA GLU A 35 3.33 -5.75 10.56
C GLU A 35 4.10 -5.79 11.89
N GLY A 36 3.66 -5.05 12.91
CA GLY A 36 4.27 -5.05 14.24
C GLY A 36 5.43 -4.06 14.42
N PHE A 37 5.55 -3.04 13.56
CA PHE A 37 6.52 -1.96 13.73
C PHE A 37 5.88 -0.57 13.57
N THR A 38 6.61 0.47 13.93
CA THR A 38 6.11 1.85 13.84
C THR A 38 6.80 2.57 12.67
N LEU A 39 6.00 3.12 11.75
CA LEU A 39 6.51 3.77 10.54
C LEU A 39 7.36 5.01 10.86
N ASP A 40 6.97 5.80 11.85
CA ASP A 40 7.68 7.02 12.30
C ASP A 40 9.13 6.73 12.74
N GLU A 41 9.43 5.52 13.21
CA GLU A 41 10.79 5.13 13.59
C GLU A 41 11.70 4.84 12.37
N MET A 42 11.10 4.61 11.20
CA MET A 42 11.81 4.23 9.99
C MET A 42 12.44 5.43 9.30
N ARG A 43 13.58 5.21 8.66
CA ARG A 43 14.25 6.21 7.84
C ARG A 43 13.31 6.66 6.71
N GLY A 44 13.12 7.98 6.58
CA GLY A 44 12.20 8.60 5.62
C GLY A 44 10.92 9.15 6.26
N PHE A 45 10.57 8.68 7.46
CA PHE A 45 9.31 9.03 8.14
C PHE A 45 9.50 9.79 9.45
N GLY A 46 10.73 10.15 9.82
CA GLY A 46 11.07 10.90 11.04
C GLY A 46 12.18 10.24 11.86
N GLY A 47 12.32 8.93 11.74
CA GLY A 47 13.28 8.13 12.49
C GLY A 47 14.55 7.77 11.72
N SER A 48 15.33 6.87 12.33
CA SER A 48 16.65 6.45 11.84
C SER A 48 16.80 4.94 11.62
N ARG A 49 15.76 4.16 11.94
CA ARG A 49 15.76 2.70 11.79
C ARG A 49 15.80 2.34 10.30
N PRO A 50 16.76 1.52 9.85
CA PRO A 50 16.87 1.15 8.45
C PRO A 50 15.81 0.12 8.06
N TRP A 51 15.36 0.15 6.80
CA TRP A 51 14.43 -0.84 6.25
C TRP A 51 15.00 -2.25 6.18
N SER A 52 16.32 -2.42 6.30
CA SER A 52 16.97 -3.74 6.45
C SER A 52 16.62 -4.45 7.76
N ASP A 53 16.17 -3.71 8.79
CA ASP A 53 15.85 -4.27 10.12
C ASP A 53 14.39 -4.75 10.22
N VAL A 54 13.60 -4.59 9.16
CA VAL A 54 12.22 -5.10 9.08
C VAL A 54 12.14 -6.07 7.91
N THR A 55 11.61 -7.27 8.18
CA THR A 55 11.35 -8.26 7.13
C THR A 55 9.86 -8.29 6.89
N THR A 56 9.39 -7.45 5.96
CA THR A 56 7.98 -7.38 5.57
C THR A 56 7.83 -7.41 4.06
N ALA A 57 6.82 -8.13 3.57
CA ALA A 57 6.45 -8.14 2.16
C ALA A 57 5.91 -6.78 1.68
N LEU A 58 5.46 -5.93 2.62
CA LEU A 58 4.96 -4.59 2.32
C LEU A 58 6.06 -3.55 2.19
N ALA A 59 7.34 -3.89 2.43
CA ALA A 59 8.45 -2.94 2.38
C ALA A 59 8.51 -2.13 1.07
N PRO A 60 8.32 -2.73 -0.13
CA PRO A 60 8.31 -1.94 -1.36
C PRO A 60 7.16 -0.95 -1.45
N LEU A 61 6.02 -1.21 -0.78
CA LEU A 61 4.90 -0.26 -0.70
C LEU A 61 5.09 0.78 0.39
N LEU A 62 5.86 0.50 1.45
CA LEU A 62 6.02 1.40 2.60
C LEU A 62 7.26 2.30 2.51
N ASP A 63 8.35 1.84 1.89
CA ASP A 63 9.61 2.59 1.67
C ASP A 63 9.67 3.25 0.27
N HIS A 64 8.53 3.43 -0.37
CA HIS A 64 8.45 4.04 -1.69
C HIS A 64 8.17 5.55 -1.57
N PRO A 65 8.84 6.42 -2.33
CA PRO A 65 8.56 7.85 -2.26
C PRO A 65 7.21 8.18 -2.93
N ASP A 66 6.37 8.97 -2.27
CA ASP A 66 5.01 9.26 -2.76
C ASP A 66 5.00 9.91 -4.16
N ASP A 67 6.04 10.68 -4.52
CA ASP A 67 6.23 11.29 -5.84
C ASP A 67 7.62 10.96 -6.42
N ASP A 68 7.75 10.93 -7.75
CA ASP A 68 9.01 10.74 -8.50
C ASP A 68 9.79 9.43 -8.20
N GLY A 69 9.12 8.44 -7.58
CA GLY A 69 9.68 7.11 -7.34
C GLY A 69 9.61 6.18 -8.54
N PRO A 70 10.48 5.13 -8.58
CA PRO A 70 10.32 4.07 -9.57
C PRO A 70 9.01 3.31 -9.34
N GLU A 71 8.34 2.93 -10.41
CA GLU A 71 7.08 2.20 -10.37
C GLU A 71 7.26 0.83 -9.68
N LEU A 72 6.19 0.32 -9.08
CA LEU A 72 6.23 -0.99 -8.44
C LEU A 72 6.02 -2.10 -9.48
N THR A 73 7.02 -2.96 -9.63
CA THR A 73 6.98 -4.05 -10.61
C THR A 73 5.87 -5.07 -10.32
N PRO A 74 5.37 -5.82 -11.31
CA PRO A 74 4.42 -6.92 -11.11
C PRO A 74 4.88 -7.91 -10.04
N ILE A 75 6.17 -8.21 -9.98
CA ILE A 75 6.75 -9.13 -9.00
C ILE A 75 6.61 -8.58 -7.57
N GLN A 76 6.86 -7.29 -7.39
CA GLN A 76 6.65 -6.63 -6.09
C GLN A 76 5.16 -6.57 -5.75
N CYS A 77 4.30 -6.26 -6.72
CA CYS A 77 2.85 -6.28 -6.54
C CYS A 77 2.35 -7.66 -6.07
N ALA A 78 2.83 -8.74 -6.69
CA ALA A 78 2.52 -10.12 -6.31
C ALA A 78 3.01 -10.48 -4.90
N ALA A 79 4.13 -9.90 -4.45
CA ALA A 79 4.63 -10.12 -3.09
C ALA A 79 3.78 -9.38 -2.04
N ILE A 80 3.31 -8.17 -2.35
CA ILE A 80 2.52 -7.32 -1.44
C ILE A 80 1.06 -7.83 -1.35
N LEU A 81 0.48 -8.26 -2.48
CA LEU A 81 -0.91 -8.69 -2.63
C LEU A 81 -1.41 -9.62 -1.51
N PRO A 82 -0.81 -10.80 -1.27
CA PRO A 82 -1.34 -11.75 -0.27
C PRO A 82 -1.39 -11.13 1.12
N ARG A 83 -0.41 -10.27 1.44
CA ARG A 83 -0.34 -9.66 2.75
C ARG A 83 -1.41 -8.57 2.95
N LEU A 84 -1.68 -7.77 1.92
CA LEU A 84 -2.79 -6.81 1.94
C LEU A 84 -4.15 -7.49 2.10
N GLN A 85 -4.37 -8.60 1.41
CA GLN A 85 -5.62 -9.39 1.52
C GLN A 85 -5.80 -9.95 2.93
N GLU A 86 -4.76 -10.55 3.50
CA GLU A 86 -4.79 -11.04 4.89
C GLU A 86 -5.18 -9.95 5.89
N LEU A 87 -4.61 -8.75 5.77
CA LEU A 87 -4.92 -7.63 6.66
C LEU A 87 -6.36 -7.14 6.50
N ALA A 88 -6.87 -7.12 5.27
CA ALA A 88 -8.25 -6.75 4.97
C ALA A 88 -9.28 -7.78 5.47
N ASP A 89 -8.92 -9.06 5.49
CA ASP A 89 -9.78 -10.15 5.95
C ASP A 89 -9.80 -10.28 7.48
N GLN A 90 -8.64 -10.13 8.14
CA GLN A 90 -8.52 -10.21 9.61
C GLN A 90 -9.41 -9.17 10.34
N CYS A 91 -9.65 -8.02 9.73
CA CYS A 91 -10.45 -6.97 10.36
C CYS A 91 -11.96 -7.15 10.20
N HIS A 92 -12.44 -8.18 9.48
CA HIS A 92 -13.87 -8.44 9.31
C HIS A 92 -14.53 -9.03 10.58
N GLU A 93 -13.76 -9.60 11.50
CA GLU A 93 -14.29 -10.36 12.65
C GLU A 93 -14.58 -9.53 13.92
N GLY A 94 -14.35 -8.22 13.90
CA GLY A 94 -14.62 -7.33 15.04
C GLY A 94 -15.37 -6.07 14.63
N SER A 95 -16.20 -5.52 15.52
CA SER A 95 -16.84 -4.21 15.34
C SER A 95 -15.77 -3.12 15.19
N VAL A 96 -15.34 -2.89 13.95
CA VAL A 96 -14.24 -1.98 13.63
C VAL A 96 -14.68 -0.53 13.69
N ALA A 97 -13.84 0.32 14.27
CA ALA A 97 -14.07 1.76 14.27
C ALA A 97 -14.15 2.29 12.83
N PRO A 98 -14.94 3.35 12.55
CA PRO A 98 -15.14 3.86 11.19
C PRO A 98 -13.85 4.18 10.43
N PHE A 99 -12.81 4.64 11.13
CA PHE A 99 -11.49 4.90 10.54
C PHE A 99 -10.78 3.62 10.11
N LEU A 100 -10.93 2.52 10.86
CA LEU A 100 -10.35 1.24 10.49
C LEU A 100 -11.05 0.66 9.24
N GLN A 101 -12.37 0.84 9.14
CA GLN A 101 -13.15 0.42 7.98
C GLN A 101 -12.63 1.08 6.69
N GLN A 102 -12.35 2.38 6.73
CA GLN A 102 -11.78 3.09 5.59
C GLN A 102 -10.41 2.53 5.18
N HIS A 103 -9.54 2.15 6.12
CA HIS A 103 -8.25 1.53 5.79
C HIS A 103 -8.42 0.13 5.18
N ILE A 104 -9.41 -0.64 5.64
CA ILE A 104 -9.73 -1.96 5.06
C ILE A 104 -10.24 -1.80 3.63
N ASP A 105 -11.14 -0.84 3.38
CA ASP A 105 -11.67 -0.60 2.03
C ASP A 105 -10.55 -0.17 1.08
N HIS A 106 -9.66 0.72 1.53
CA HIS A 106 -8.45 1.09 0.79
C HIS A 106 -7.52 -0.10 0.53
N ALA A 107 -7.30 -0.97 1.53
CA ALA A 107 -6.48 -2.17 1.35
C ALA A 107 -7.08 -3.14 0.32
N ARG A 108 -8.40 -3.32 0.35
CA ARG A 108 -9.13 -4.16 -0.63
C ARG A 108 -9.06 -3.57 -2.03
N GLN A 109 -9.28 -2.27 -2.16
CA GLN A 109 -9.22 -1.61 -3.45
C GLN A 109 -7.80 -1.67 -4.02
N LEU A 110 -6.77 -1.38 -3.21
CA LEU A 110 -5.38 -1.54 -3.60
C LEU A 110 -5.06 -2.98 -3.99
N ALA A 111 -5.57 -3.99 -3.27
CA ALA A 111 -5.37 -5.39 -3.65
C ALA A 111 -5.95 -5.71 -5.04
N ILE A 112 -7.10 -5.14 -5.41
CA ILE A 112 -7.66 -5.29 -6.77
C ILE A 112 -6.72 -4.66 -7.82
N VAL A 113 -6.20 -3.46 -7.55
CA VAL A 113 -5.25 -2.79 -8.45
C VAL A 113 -3.98 -3.61 -8.62
N LEU A 114 -3.39 -4.08 -7.51
CA LEU A 114 -2.20 -4.93 -7.53
C LEU A 114 -2.43 -6.24 -8.26
N GLN A 115 -3.60 -6.87 -8.06
CA GLN A 115 -3.96 -8.09 -8.78
C GLN A 115 -3.99 -7.84 -10.29
N LEU A 116 -4.57 -6.72 -10.72
CA LEU A 116 -4.60 -6.37 -12.13
C LEU A 116 -3.20 -6.11 -12.70
N CYS A 117 -2.34 -5.44 -11.93
CA CYS A 117 -0.93 -5.23 -12.31
C CYS A 117 -0.20 -6.56 -12.53
N VAL A 118 -0.44 -7.54 -11.66
CA VAL A 118 0.11 -8.90 -11.78
C VAL A 118 -0.48 -9.66 -12.97
N GLU A 119 -1.80 -9.58 -13.17
CA GLU A 119 -2.50 -10.29 -14.26
C GLU A 119 -2.15 -9.75 -15.64
N LYS A 120 -1.97 -8.43 -15.77
CA LYS A 120 -1.59 -7.76 -17.01
C LYS A 120 -0.08 -7.63 -17.21
N ASP A 121 0.72 -8.02 -16.20
CA ASP A 121 2.18 -7.86 -16.18
C ASP A 121 2.61 -6.40 -16.43
N VAL A 122 1.95 -5.46 -15.75
CA VAL A 122 2.23 -4.02 -15.82
C VAL A 122 2.67 -3.47 -14.47
N ASP A 123 3.49 -2.43 -14.48
CA ASP A 123 3.93 -1.76 -13.27
C ASP A 123 2.79 -0.95 -12.65
N LEU A 124 2.81 -0.84 -11.32
CA LEU A 124 1.92 0.04 -10.58
C LEU A 124 2.53 1.44 -10.49
N VAL A 125 1.77 2.42 -10.97
CA VAL A 125 2.18 3.82 -11.07
C VAL A 125 1.66 4.62 -9.88
N PHE A 126 2.48 5.55 -9.40
CA PHE A 126 2.17 6.52 -8.36
C PHE A 126 2.05 7.90 -9.03
N GLY A 127 0.85 8.50 -9.02
CA GLY A 127 0.59 9.78 -9.69
C GLY A 127 -0.43 10.68 -9.02
#